data_AF-A0A4S0QB99-F1
#
_entry.id   AF-A0A4S0QB99-F1
#
_cell.length_a   1.000
_cell.length_b   1.000
_cell.length_c   1.000
_cell.angle_alpha   90.00
_cell.angle_beta   90.00
_cell.angle_gamma   90.00
#
_symmetry.space_group_name_H-M   'P 1'
#
loop_
_entity.id
_entity.type
_entity.pdbx_description
1 polymer ?
#
loop_
_entity_poly.entity_id
_entity_poly.type
_entity_poly.pdbx_seq_one_letter_code
_entity_poly.pdbx_strand_id
1 'polypeptide(L)' 'MNETDLLKDYDPSAFQRPSVAVDLVLLGLRDGRPTVLLLRRDQHPHAGRWALPGGFVGIDESLDAVAARVLREKAA' A
#
# COMPACT_ATOMS: atom_id res chain seq x y z
N MET A 1 18.96 15.35 28.07
CA MET A 1 17.76 14.57 27.71
C MET A 1 18.25 13.22 27.23
N ASN A 2 17.81 12.14 27.84
CA ASN A 2 18.14 10.77 27.39
C ASN A 2 17.03 10.25 26.45
N GLU A 3 17.25 9.09 25.83
CA GLU A 3 16.29 8.47 24.89
C GLU A 3 14.91 8.23 25.52
N THR A 4 14.89 7.78 26.78
CA THR A 4 13.65 7.49 27.50
C THR A 4 12.83 8.74 27.77
N ASP A 5 13.49 9.86 28.10
CA ASP A 5 12.83 11.14 28.31
C ASP A 5 12.24 11.66 26.99
N LEU A 6 12.98 11.51 25.88
CA LEU A 6 12.52 11.92 24.55
C LEU A 6 11.29 11.14 24.10
N LEU A 7 11.30 9.80 24.24
CA LEU A 7 10.20 8.95 23.79
C LEU A 7 8.93 9.13 24.62
N LYS A 8 9.04 9.52 25.89
CA LYS A 8 7.88 9.83 26.75
C LYS A 8 7.12 11.06 26.29
N ASP A 9 7.85 12.08 25.83
CA ASP A 9 7.29 13.37 25.41
C ASP A 9 7.03 13.44 23.89
N TYR A 10 7.36 12.40 23.14
CA TYR A 10 7.20 12.38 21.69
C TYR A 10 5.72 12.30 21.28
N ASP A 11 5.22 13.39 20.70
CA ASP A 11 3.91 13.45 20.07
C ASP A 11 4.03 13.42 18.53
N PRO A 12 3.74 12.26 17.89
CA PRO A 12 3.79 12.17 16.44
C PRO A 12 2.69 12.99 15.74
N SER A 13 1.71 13.54 16.46
CA SER A 13 0.64 14.39 15.90
C SER A 13 1.09 15.84 15.70
N ALA A 14 2.22 16.23 16.29
CA ALA A 14 2.87 17.52 16.03
C ALA A 14 3.31 17.70 14.57
N PHE A 15 3.35 16.63 13.78
CA PHE A 15 3.69 16.63 12.36
C PHE A 15 2.50 16.15 11.51
N GLN A 16 2.29 16.77 10.35
CA GLN A 16 1.33 16.26 9.37
C GLN A 16 1.75 14.87 8.90
N ARG A 17 0.78 13.95 8.85
CA ARG A 17 1.02 12.56 8.47
C ARG A 17 0.45 12.29 7.08
N PRO A 18 1.28 11.87 6.12
CA PRO A 18 0.77 11.45 4.82
C PRO A 18 0.01 10.11 4.97
N SER A 19 -0.92 9.87 4.05
CA SER A 19 -1.40 8.51 3.83
C SER A 19 -0.30 7.70 3.14
N VAL A 20 -0.01 6.51 3.65
CA VAL A 20 0.97 5.59 3.05
C VAL A 20 0.20 4.48 2.35
N ALA A 21 0.59 4.17 1.12
CA ALA A 21 0.00 3.11 0.32
C ALA A 21 1.08 2.19 -0.27
N VAL A 22 0.70 0.95 -0.53
CA VAL A 22 1.49 -0.05 -1.24
C VAL A 22 0.74 -0.42 -2.52
N ASP A 23 1.47 -0.48 -3.63
CA ASP A 23 1.01 -1.00 -4.93
C ASP A 23 1.89 -2.18 -5.35
N LEU A 24 1.28 -3.22 -5.89
CA LEU A 24 1.96 -4.43 -6.35
C LEU A 24 2.13 -4.42 -7.86
N VAL A 25 3.35 -4.68 -8.33
CA VAL A 25 3.63 -4.94 -9.74
C VAL A 25 3.78 -6.45 -9.93
N LEU A 26 2.67 -7.12 -10.22
CA LEU A 26 2.65 -8.57 -10.45
C LEU A 26 2.95 -8.87 -11.91
N LEU A 27 4.15 -9.39 -12.16
CA LEU A 27 4.62 -9.73 -13.50
C LEU A 27 4.37 -11.20 -13.81
N GLY A 28 3.99 -11.47 -15.06
CA GLY A 28 3.80 -12.83 -15.55
C GLY A 28 4.10 -12.95 -17.05
N LEU A 29 4.06 -14.17 -17.56
CA LEU A 29 4.18 -14.46 -18.99
C LEU A 29 2.86 -15.01 -19.51
N ARG A 30 2.35 -14.42 -20.60
CA ARG A 30 1.18 -14.90 -21.33
C ARG A 30 1.50 -14.96 -22.81
N ASP A 31 1.32 -16.13 -23.42
CA ASP A 31 1.63 -16.36 -24.84
C ASP A 31 3.06 -15.94 -25.22
N GLY A 32 4.02 -16.21 -24.31
CA GLY A 32 5.43 -15.85 -24.47
C GLY A 32 5.74 -14.36 -24.33
N ARG A 33 4.77 -13.53 -23.91
CA ARG A 33 4.94 -12.08 -23.75
C ARG A 33 4.88 -11.67 -22.27
N PRO A 34 5.71 -10.72 -21.81
CA PRO A 34 5.59 -10.12 -20.50
C PRO A 34 4.22 -9.46 -20.31
N THR A 35 3.62 -9.67 -19.16
CA THR A 35 2.33 -9.11 -18.76
C THR A 35 2.38 -8.62 -17.32
N VAL A 36 1.49 -7.69 -17.00
CA VAL A 36 1.31 -7.16 -15.64
C VAL A 36 -0.18 -7.21 -15.28
N LEU A 37 -0.50 -7.56 -14.03
CA LEU A 37 -1.87 -7.50 -13.54
C LEU A 37 -2.29 -6.04 -13.30
N LEU A 38 -3.45 -5.68 -13.84
CA LEU A 38 -4.11 -4.40 -13.59
C LEU A 38 -5.57 -4.64 -13.19
N LEU A 39 -6.09 -3.73 -12.36
CA LEU A 39 -7.49 -3.72 -11.94
C LEU A 39 -8.15 -2.44 -12.41
N ARG A 40 -9.45 -2.51 -12.69
CA ARG A 40 -10.24 -1.33 -13.03
C ARG A 40 -10.82 -0.75 -11.75
N ARG A 41 -10.46 0.49 -11.42
CA ARG A 41 -10.91 1.15 -10.19
C ARG A 41 -12.43 1.34 -10.20
N ASP A 42 -13.07 0.96 -9.11
CA ASP A 42 -14.50 1.14 -8.85
C ASP A 42 -14.80 2.45 -8.12
N GLN A 43 -13.80 3.03 -7.44
CA GLN A 43 -13.95 4.22 -6.60
C GLN A 43 -13.09 5.40 -7.05
N HIS A 44 -13.54 6.60 -6.68
CA HIS A 44 -12.77 7.83 -6.82
C HIS A 44 -11.56 7.86 -5.85
N PRO A 45 -10.52 8.64 -6.17
CA PRO A 45 -10.27 9.31 -7.45
C PRO A 45 -10.02 8.30 -8.58
N HIS A 46 -10.10 8.76 -9.85
CA HIS A 46 -9.78 7.93 -11.02
C HIS A 46 -10.65 6.68 -11.21
N ALA A 47 -11.91 6.72 -10.78
CA ALA A 47 -12.89 5.66 -11.05
C ALA A 47 -12.93 5.33 -12.55
N GLY A 48 -13.04 4.04 -12.88
CA GLY A 48 -13.06 3.52 -14.25
C GLY A 48 -11.70 3.47 -14.95
N ARG A 49 -10.60 3.91 -14.34
CA ARG A 49 -9.24 3.78 -14.91
C ARG A 49 -8.57 2.48 -14.45
N TRP A 50 -7.63 1.98 -15.26
CA TRP A 50 -6.75 0.87 -14.89
C TRP A 50 -5.68 1.33 -13.90
N ALA A 51 -5.39 0.50 -12.91
CA ALA A 51 -4.40 0.75 -11.87
C ALA A 51 -3.75 -0.54 -11.40
N LEU A 52 -2.63 -0.42 -10.69
CA LEU A 52 -2.02 -1.54 -9.97
C LEU A 52 -2.94 -1.98 -8.82
N PRO A 53 -2.89 -3.27 -8.42
CA PRO A 53 -3.47 -3.70 -7.16
C PRO A 53 -2.74 -3.01 -6.01
N GLY A 54 -3.46 -2.20 -5.24
CA GLY A 54 -2.89 -1.46 -4.12
C GLY A 54 -3.86 -1.23 -2.97
N GLY A 55 -3.32 -0.71 -1.87
CA GLY A 55 -4.07 -0.43 -0.65
C GLY A 55 -3.27 0.45 0.33
N PHE A 56 -3.98 1.07 1.26
CA PHE A 56 -3.37 1.85 2.33
C PHE A 56 -2.77 0.94 3.40
N VAL A 57 -1.71 1.45 4.04
CA VAL A 57 -1.02 0.83 5.18
C VAL A 57 -1.75 1.18 6.47
N GLY A 58 -2.11 0.17 7.26
CA GLY A 58 -2.65 0.37 8.61
C GLY A 58 -1.59 0.85 9.61
N ILE A 59 -2.01 1.46 10.73
CA ILE A 59 -1.08 2.04 11.72
C ILE A 59 -0.08 1.02 12.29
N ASP A 60 -0.54 -0.20 12.54
CA ASP A 60 0.27 -1.29 13.09
C ASP A 60 0.59 -2.37 12.04
N GLU A 61 0.48 -2.03 10.75
CA GLU A 61 0.68 -2.98 9.64
C GLU A 61 2.03 -2.75 8.97
N SER A 62 2.82 -3.81 8.81
CA SER A 62 4.06 -3.73 8.02
C SER A 62 3.74 -3.64 6.53
N LEU A 63 4.67 -3.08 5.74
CA LEU A 63 4.51 -3.00 4.28
C LEU A 63 4.31 -4.39 3.64
N ASP A 64 5.04 -5.40 4.13
CA ASP A 64 4.91 -6.78 3.65
C ASP A 64 3.54 -7.39 4.00
N ALA A 65 3.00 -7.08 5.18
CA ALA A 65 1.67 -7.53 5.56
C ALA A 65 0.59 -6.92 4.66
N VAL A 66 0.69 -5.62 4.34
CA VAL A 66 -0.19 -4.93 3.38
C VAL A 66 -0.08 -5.58 2.01
N ALA A 67 1.13 -5.80 1.52
CA ALA A 67 1.37 -6.43 0.23
C ALA A 67 0.70 -7.81 0.15
N ALA A 68 0.90 -8.65 1.17
CA ALA A 68 0.28 -9.97 1.24
C ALA A 68 -1.26 -9.90 1.30
N ARG A 69 -1.82 -8.93 2.03
CA ARG A 69 -3.27 -8.70 2.09
C ARG A 69 -3.83 -8.24 0.74
N VAL A 70 -3.23 -7.24 0.11
CA VAL A 70 -3.62 -6.73 -1.21
C VAL A 70 -3.58 -7.85 -2.25
N LEU A 71 -2.54 -8.69 -2.23
CA LEU A 71 -2.43 -9.84 -3.12
C LEU A 71 -3.63 -10.81 -2.94
N ARG A 72 -3.98 -11.16 -1.69
CA ARG A 72 -5.10 -12.06 -1.40
C ARG A 72 -6.47 -11.47 -1.75
N GLU A 73 -6.68 -10.18 -1.53
CA GLU A 73 -7.99 -9.55 -1.69
C GLU A 73 -8.29 -9.16 -3.14
N LYS A 74 -7.26 -8.76 -3.90
CA LYS A 74 -7.43 -8.07 -5.18
C LYS A 74 -6.78 -8.78 -6.36
N ALA A 75 -6.01 -9.83 -6.11
CA ALA A 75 -5.27 -10.56 -7.13
C ALA A 75 -5.32 -12.09 -6.91
N ALA A 76 -6.36 -12.56 -6.21
CA ALA A 76 -6.71 -13.98 -6.10
C ALA A 76 -7.42 -14.49 -7.37
#